data_AF-A0A6P0Y2Q7-F1
#
_entry.id   AF-A0A6P0Y2Q7-F1
#
_cell.length_a   1.000
_cell.length_b   1.000
_cell.length_c   1.000
_cell.angle_alpha   90.00
_cell.angle_beta   90.00
_cell.angle_gamma   90.00
#
_symmetry.space_group_name_H-M   'P 1'
#
loop_
_entity.id
_entity.type
_entity.pdbx_description
1 polymer ?
#
loop_
_entity_poly.entity_id
_entity_poly.type
_entity_poly.pdbx_seq_one_letter_code
_entity_poly.pdbx_strand_id
1 'polypeptide(L)' 'MKKISHIDFLGKERPQPSTQKRKELQQMRINQEREVGYRELAQLCHLGEYDAAKHLAQRHSHWGYQIVDGEVTEVF' A
#
# COMPACT_ATOMS: atom_id res chain seq x y z
N MET A 1 15.00 14.19 -30.75
CA MET A 1 13.75 13.62 -30.20
C MET A 1 13.32 12.45 -31.08
N LYS A 2 13.44 11.21 -30.60
CA LYS A 2 13.05 10.00 -31.36
C LYS A 2 11.57 9.71 -31.12
N LYS A 3 10.76 9.74 -32.19
CA LYS A 3 9.34 9.36 -32.16
C LYS A 3 9.24 7.84 -32.01
N ILE A 4 8.49 7.38 -31.02
CA ILE A 4 8.24 5.97 -30.75
C ILE A 4 7.19 5.49 -31.77
N SER A 5 7.61 5.16 -33.00
CA SER A 5 6.69 4.75 -34.08
C SER A 5 6.72 3.25 -34.37
N HIS A 6 7.33 2.44 -33.51
CA HIS A 6 7.21 0.99 -33.60
C HIS A 6 7.37 0.37 -32.20
N ILE A 7 6.25 0.24 -31.50
CA ILE A 7 6.14 -0.73 -30.41
C ILE A 7 5.48 -1.94 -31.09
N ASP A 8 6.21 -3.04 -31.21
CA ASP A 8 5.65 -4.32 -31.64
C ASP A 8 4.54 -4.71 -30.65
N PHE A 9 3.30 -4.40 -31.02
CA PHE A 9 2.10 -4.68 -30.22
C PHE A 9 1.83 -6.19 -30.09
N LEU A 10 2.55 -7.02 -30.85
CA LEU A 10 2.39 -8.47 -30.95
C LEU A 10 3.52 -9.25 -30.24
N GLY A 11 4.15 -8.64 -29.23
CA GLY A 11 5.09 -9.31 -28.34
C GLY A 11 4.40 -9.93 -27.13
N LYS A 12 3.86 -11.15 -27.28
CA LYS A 12 3.27 -12.00 -26.22
C LYS A 12 2.16 -11.29 -25.43
N GLU A 13 0.90 -11.50 -25.83
CA GLU A 13 -0.25 -11.25 -24.95
C GLU A 13 0.05 -11.92 -23.60
N ARG A 14 0.34 -11.13 -22.58
CA ARG A 14 0.39 -11.66 -21.21
C ARG A 14 -1.02 -12.18 -20.95
N PRO A 15 -1.20 -13.49 -20.68
CA PRO A 15 -2.53 -14.00 -20.42
C PRO A 15 -3.13 -13.17 -19.30
N GLN A 16 -4.32 -12.60 -19.56
CA GLN A 16 -4.98 -11.77 -18.58
C GLN A 16 -5.17 -12.62 -17.32
N PRO A 17 -4.70 -12.16 -16.14
CA PRO A 17 -4.82 -12.95 -14.92
C PRO A 17 -6.29 -13.31 -14.70
N SER A 18 -6.54 -14.57 -14.36
CA SER A 18 -7.89 -15.05 -14.00
C SER A 18 -8.45 -14.19 -12.87
N THR A 19 -9.78 -14.14 -12.73
CA THR A 19 -10.43 -13.39 -11.64
C THR A 19 -9.85 -13.76 -10.27
N GLN A 20 -9.48 -15.03 -10.09
CA GLN A 20 -8.85 -15.55 -8.87
C GLN A 20 -7.42 -14.99 -8.70
N LYS A 21 -6.61 -14.99 -9.77
CA LYS A 21 -5.26 -14.41 -9.75
C LYS A 21 -5.27 -12.89 -9.52
N ARG A 22 -6.29 -12.18 -10.02
CA ARG A 22 -6.49 -10.75 -9.76
C ARG A 22 -6.76 -10.49 -8.28
N LYS A 23 -7.63 -11.29 -7.65
CA LYS A 23 -7.92 -11.19 -6.21
C LYS A 23 -6.68 -11.45 -5.36
N GLU A 24 -5.89 -12.48 -5.68
CA GLU A 24 -4.62 -12.75 -4.99
C GLU A 24 -3.64 -11.59 -5.08
N LEU A 25 -3.45 -11.03 -6.29
CA LEU A 25 -2.56 -9.89 -6.50
C LEU A 25 -3.05 -8.64 -5.77
N GLN A 26 -4.36 -8.42 -5.72
CA GLN A 26 -4.95 -7.33 -4.97
C GLN A 26 -4.73 -7.50 -3.47
N GLN A 27 -4.98 -8.69 -2.92
CA GLN A 27 -4.76 -8.98 -1.50
C GLN A 27 -3.29 -8.83 -1.13
N MET A 28 -2.38 -9.29 -1.98
CA MET A 28 -0.94 -9.14 -1.78
C MET A 28 -0.53 -7.66 -1.72
N ARG A 29 -1.08 -6.82 -2.61
CA ARG A 29 -0.82 -5.37 -2.57
C ARG A 29 -1.37 -4.73 -1.30
N ILE A 30 -2.60 -5.06 -0.92
CA ILE A 30 -3.20 -4.53 0.31
C ILE A 30 -2.35 -4.91 1.52
N ASN A 31 -1.89 -6.15 1.61
CA ASN A 31 -1.03 -6.60 2.71
C ASN A 31 0.31 -5.86 2.71
N GLN A 32 0.94 -5.66 1.54
CA GLN A 32 2.17 -4.90 1.42
C GLN A 32 1.99 -3.43 1.84
N GLU A 33 0.90 -2.80 1.40
CA GLU A 33 0.56 -1.43 1.79
C GLU A 33 0.33 -1.31 3.30
N ARG A 34 -0.35 -2.29 3.91
CA ARG A 34 -0.51 -2.37 5.38
C ARG A 34 0.83 -2.47 6.10
N GLU A 35 1.72 -3.37 5.67
CA GLU A 35 3.05 -3.52 6.29
C GLU A 35 3.92 -2.27 6.16
N VAL A 36 3.85 -1.58 5.02
CA VAL A 36 4.52 -0.28 4.83
C VAL A 36 3.92 0.76 5.77
N GLY A 37 2.58 0.86 5.82
CA GLY A 37 1.88 1.77 6.71
C GLY A 37 2.22 1.56 8.18
N TYR A 38 2.25 0.31 8.65
CA TYR A 38 2.67 -0.01 10.02
C TYR A 38 4.07 0.50 10.33
N ARG A 39 5.05 0.29 9.44
CA ARG A 39 6.43 0.74 9.63
C ARG A 39 6.54 2.25 9.71
N GLU A 40 5.85 2.98 8.83
CA GLU A 40 5.86 4.45 8.86
C GLU A 40 5.22 5.00 10.13
N LEU A 41 4.08 4.44 10.54
CA LEU A 41 3.40 4.83 11.78
C LEU A 41 4.26 4.54 13.01
N ALA A 42 4.88 3.36 13.09
CA ALA A 42 5.75 2.98 14.20
C ALA A 42 6.99 3.89 14.27
N GLN A 43 7.54 4.29 13.12
CA GLN A 43 8.66 5.23 13.08
C GLN A 43 8.26 6.62 13.61
N LEU A 44 7.10 7.13 13.23
CA LEU A 44 6.58 8.40 13.74
C LEU A 44 6.34 8.33 15.25
N CYS A 45 5.74 7.25 15.74
CA CYS A 45 5.57 7.00 17.17
C CYS A 45 6.92 6.96 17.91
N HIS A 46 7.94 6.30 17.35
CA HIS A 46 9.27 6.25 17.95
C HIS A 46 9.95 7.63 18.04
N LEU A 47 9.68 8.52 17.09
CA LEU A 47 10.17 9.90 17.09
C LEU A 47 9.36 10.83 18.02
N GLY A 48 8.26 10.36 18.61
CA GLY A 48 7.34 11.18 19.39
C GLY A 48 6.38 12.02 18.56
N GLU A 49 6.34 11.82 17.24
CA GLU A 49 5.50 12.54 16.27
C GLU A 49 4.08 11.94 16.20
N TYR A 50 3.42 11.86 17.36
CA TYR A 50 2.14 11.14 17.50
C TYR A 50 1.01 11.76 16.68
N ASP A 51 0.94 13.09 16.59
CA ASP A 51 -0.06 13.78 15.79
C ASP A 51 0.13 13.52 14.29
N ALA A 52 1.37 13.49 13.82
CA ALA A 52 1.69 13.11 12.45
C ALA A 52 1.31 11.65 12.16
N ALA A 53 1.61 10.73 13.08
CA ALA A 53 1.21 9.33 12.99
C ALA A 53 -0.32 9.21 12.93
N LYS A 54 -1.05 9.94 13.76
CA LYS A 54 -2.51 9.93 13.79
C LYS A 54 -3.12 10.46 12.50
N HIS A 55 -2.59 11.57 11.96
CA HIS A 55 -3.04 12.11 10.68
C HIS A 55 -2.73 11.18 9.52
N LEU A 56 -1.58 10.51 9.52
CA LEU A 56 -1.21 9.53 8.51
C LEU A 56 -2.18 8.33 8.55
N ALA A 57 -2.44 7.78 9.73
CA ALA A 57 -3.40 6.68 9.92
C ALA A 57 -4.81 7.05 9.46
N GLN A 58 -5.27 8.28 9.74
CA GLN A 58 -6.58 8.78 9.28
C GLN A 58 -6.66 8.91 7.76
N ARG A 59 -5.59 9.41 7.12
CA ARG A 59 -5.50 9.52 5.66
C ARG A 59 -5.50 8.15 4.98
N HIS A 60 -4.92 7.16 5.64
CA HIS A 60 -4.82 5.79 5.15
C HIS A 60 -5.66 4.81 5.99
N SER A 61 -6.94 5.14 6.18
CA SER A 61 -7.87 4.31 6.96
C SER A 61 -8.01 2.87 6.46
N HIS A 62 -7.76 2.64 5.17
CA HIS A 62 -7.72 1.31 4.56
C HIS A 62 -6.59 0.41 5.08
N TRP A 63 -5.59 0.95 5.77
CA TRP A 63 -4.56 0.14 6.43
C TRP A 63 -5.07 -0.56 7.70
N GLY A 64 -6.15 -0.05 8.30
CA GLY A 64 -6.72 -0.61 9.54
C GLY A 64 -5.87 -0.35 10.78
N TYR A 65 -5.10 0.74 10.82
CA TYR A 65 -4.31 1.14 11.97
C TYR A 65 -4.84 2.42 12.60
N GLN A 66 -4.67 2.55 13.92
CA GLN A 66 -4.91 3.76 14.69
C GLN A 66 -3.76 3.98 15.68
N ILE A 67 -3.53 5.24 16.05
CA ILE A 67 -2.58 5.59 17.10
C ILE A 67 -3.33 5.77 18.42
N VAL A 68 -2.95 4.99 19.43
CA VAL A 68 -3.52 5.02 20.79
C VAL A 68 -2.35 5.08 21.77
N ASP A 69 -2.33 6.09 22.64
CA ASP A 69 -1.28 6.30 23.65
C ASP A 69 0.17 6.27 23.10
N GLY A 70 0.33 6.70 21.84
CA GLY A 70 1.62 6.70 21.16
C GLY A 70 2.02 5.36 20.54
N GLU A 71 1.14 4.37 20.54
CA GLU A 71 1.36 3.05 19.93
C GLU A 71 0.46 2.82 18.72
N VAL A 72 0.94 2.00 17.78
CA VAL A 72 0.17 1.58 16.60
C VAL A 72 -0.72 0.39 16.98
N THR A 73 -2.04 0.55 16.85
CA THR A 73 -3.04 -0.46 17.16
C THR A 73 -3.84 -0.84 15.91
N GLU A 74 -4.11 -2.13 15.70
CA GLU A 74 -5.01 -2.59 14.63
C GLU A 74 -6.47 -2.40 15.01
N VAL A 75 -7.26 -1.87 14.08
CA VAL A 75 -8.71 -1.68 14.21
C VAL A 75 -9.37 -2.58 13.16
N PHE A 76 -9.99 -3.67 13.63
CA PHE A 76 -10.73 -4.65 12.82
C PHE A 76 -12.21 -4.29 12.72
#